data_AF-A0A7X8ELI1-F1
#
_entry.id   AF-A0A7X8ELI1-F1
#
_cell.length_a   1.000
_cell.length_b   1.000
_cell.length_c   1.000
_cell.angle_alpha   90.00
_cell.angle_beta   90.00
_cell.angle_gamma   90.00
#
_symmetry.space_group_name_H-M   'P 1'
#
loop_
_entity.id
_entity.type
_entity.pdbx_description
1 polymer ?
#
loop_
_entity_poly.entity_id
_entity_poly.type
_entity_poly.pdbx_seq_one_letter_code
_entity_poly.pdbx_strand_id
1 'polypeptide(L)'
;MSNAVFCINEGTFAQVNEFLADPKNEAIAGLKRVVGKFGSVSEINERAREAGRVKSLVRRLERINSPFVKDIEWLASARDGGKFISLSDYRAGVNPERPARDYDHSNAPTLEISALQYFPWLIAQARQCI
;
A
#
# COMPACT_ATOMS: atom_id res chain seq x y z
N MET A 1 -19.66 -22.59 10.44
CA MET A 1 -18.58 -23.52 10.04
C MET A 1 -17.35 -23.16 10.84
N SER A 2 -16.70 -24.14 11.49
CA SER A 2 -15.51 -23.89 12.30
C SER A 2 -14.29 -23.69 11.40
N ASN A 3 -13.56 -22.59 11.58
CA ASN A 3 -12.30 -22.33 10.87
C ASN A 3 -11.11 -23.11 11.45
N ALA A 4 -11.34 -24.07 12.37
CA ALA A 4 -10.30 -24.81 13.06
C ALA A 4 -9.35 -25.57 12.12
N VAL A 5 -9.76 -25.90 10.89
CA VAL A 5 -8.91 -26.55 9.87
C VAL A 5 -7.79 -25.64 9.38
N PHE A 6 -7.93 -24.31 9.54
CA PHE A 6 -6.90 -23.34 9.17
C PHE A 6 -5.96 -22.98 10.33
N CYS A 7 -6.18 -23.55 11.53
CA CYS A 7 -5.32 -23.28 12.69
C CYS A 7 -4.10 -24.21 12.66
N ILE A 8 -2.91 -23.63 12.80
CA ILE A 8 -1.70 -24.38 13.09
C ILE A 8 -1.71 -24.71 14.58
N ASN A 9 -1.49 -25.98 14.95
CA ASN A 9 -1.42 -26.34 16.36
C ASN A 9 -0.19 -25.70 17.03
N GLU A 10 -0.29 -25.39 18.32
CA GLU A 10 0.76 -24.67 19.06
C GLU A 10 2.11 -25.39 19.05
N GLY A 11 2.12 -26.73 19.17
CA GLY A 11 3.35 -27.53 19.18
C GLY A 11 4.09 -27.46 17.84
N THR A 12 3.37 -27.56 16.73
CA THR A 12 3.91 -27.42 15.37
C THR A 12 4.38 -25.98 15.14
N PHE A 13 3.63 -24.98 15.58
CA PHE A 13 4.06 -23.58 15.48
C PHE A 13 5.35 -23.34 16.28
N ALA A 14 5.46 -23.91 17.49
CA ALA A 14 6.66 -23.84 18.31
C ALA A 14 7.86 -24.51 17.64
N GLN A 15 7.70 -25.70 17.05
CA GLN A 15 8.75 -26.40 16.31
C GLN A 15 9.23 -25.60 15.09
N VAL A 16 8.31 -24.96 14.35
CA VAL A 16 8.68 -24.07 13.23
C VAL A 16 9.48 -22.89 13.74
N ASN A 17 9.07 -22.24 14.83
CA ASN A 17 9.80 -21.12 15.41
C ASN A 17 11.19 -21.54 15.90
N GLU A 18 11.31 -22.69 16.55
CA GLU A 18 12.60 -23.24 17.00
C GLU A 18 13.54 -23.46 15.80
N PHE A 19 13.04 -24.10 14.74
CA PHE A 19 13.82 -24.30 13.51
C PHE A 19 14.28 -22.97 12.89
N LEU A 20 13.37 -21.99 12.75
CA LEU A 20 13.70 -20.69 12.14
C LEU A 20 14.62 -19.82 13.00
N ALA A 21 14.54 -19.96 14.32
CA ALA A 21 15.32 -19.18 15.28
C ALA A 21 16.68 -19.82 15.61
N ASP A 22 16.88 -21.11 15.31
CA ASP A 22 18.15 -21.80 15.57
C ASP A 22 19.33 -21.10 14.88
N PRO A 23 20.31 -20.56 15.64
CA PRO A 23 21.50 -19.93 15.08
C PRO A 23 22.35 -20.87 14.23
N LYS A 24 22.22 -22.19 14.41
CA LYS A 24 22.93 -23.23 13.65
C LYS A 24 22.22 -23.63 12.35
N ASN A 25 21.05 -23.07 12.07
CA ASN A 25 20.31 -23.37 10.85
C ASN A 25 21.04 -22.82 9.60
N GLU A 26 21.65 -23.73 8.84
CA GLU A 26 22.42 -23.38 7.65
C GLU A 26 21.58 -22.73 6.54
N ALA A 27 20.30 -23.09 6.42
CA ALA A 27 19.39 -22.50 5.44
C ALA A 27 19.11 -21.03 5.78
N ILE A 28 18.84 -20.73 7.05
CA ILE A 28 18.64 -19.35 7.52
C ILE A 28 19.94 -18.55 7.42
N ALA A 29 21.08 -19.14 7.74
CA ALA A 29 22.38 -18.50 7.56
C ALA A 29 22.65 -18.19 6.08
N GLY A 30 22.33 -19.12 5.17
CA GLY A 30 22.40 -18.93 3.72
C GLY A 30 21.52 -17.78 3.23
N LEU A 31 20.25 -17.77 3.66
CA LEU A 31 19.31 -16.69 3.34
C LEU A 31 19.83 -15.33 3.82
N LYS A 32 20.28 -15.23 5.08
CA LYS A 32 20.87 -14.00 5.64
C LYS A 32 22.07 -13.52 4.83
N ARG A 33 22.94 -14.42 4.36
CA ARG A 33 24.08 -14.06 3.49
C ARG A 33 23.63 -13.52 2.14
N VAL A 34 22.60 -14.11 1.52
CA VAL A 34 22.06 -13.63 0.23
C VAL A 34 21.41 -12.26 0.39
N VAL A 35 20.53 -12.10 1.38
CA VAL A 35 19.84 -10.84 1.68
C VAL A 35 20.84 -9.75 2.07
N GLY A 36 21.85 -10.09 2.88
CA GLY A 36 22.88 -9.16 3.34
C GLY A 36 23.67 -8.46 2.22
N LYS A 37 23.72 -9.05 1.01
CA LYS A 37 24.29 -8.39 -0.18
C LYS A 37 23.55 -7.11 -0.59
N PHE A 38 22.29 -6.98 -0.19
CA PHE A 38 21.43 -5.84 -0.52
C PHE A 38 21.28 -4.85 0.66
N GLY A 39 21.77 -5.20 1.84
CA GLY A 39 21.67 -4.43 3.08
C GLY A 39 21.08 -5.27 4.23
N SER A 40 21.06 -4.69 5.42
CA SER A 40 20.33 -5.23 6.56
C SER A 40 18.81 -5.20 6.31
N VAL A 41 18.06 -6.01 7.05
CA VAL A 41 16.59 -6.03 6.97
C VAL A 41 16.00 -4.64 7.21
N SER A 42 16.55 -3.89 8.18
CA SER A 42 16.11 -2.54 8.48
C SER A 42 16.35 -1.57 7.32
N GLU A 43 17.55 -1.61 6.70
CA GLU A 43 17.88 -0.75 5.55
C GLU A 43 17.03 -1.10 4.32
N ILE A 44 16.79 -2.39 4.06
CA ILE A 44 15.93 -2.84 2.96
C ILE A 44 14.51 -2.31 3.16
N ASN A 45 13.97 -2.44 4.37
CA ASN A 45 12.63 -1.95 4.69
C ASN A 45 12.55 -0.41 4.63
N GLU A 46 13.60 0.31 5.03
CA GLU A 46 13.66 1.76 4.89
C GLU A 46 13.64 2.17 3.41
N ARG A 47 14.51 1.57 2.59
CA ARG A 47 14.55 1.82 1.14
C ARG A 47 13.21 1.50 0.48
N ALA A 48 12.54 0.42 0.90
CA ALA A 48 11.21 0.07 0.41
C ALA A 48 10.17 1.14 0.77
N ARG A 49 10.17 1.63 2.03
CA ARG A 49 9.30 2.73 2.47
C ARG A 49 9.57 4.00 1.69
N GLU A 50 10.83 4.39 1.53
CA GLU A 50 11.24 5.57 0.77
C GLU A 50 10.85 5.49 -0.70
N ALA A 51 11.05 4.33 -1.35
CA ALA A 51 10.65 4.08 -2.73
C ALA A 51 9.14 4.11 -2.91
N GLY A 52 8.37 3.68 -1.90
CA GLY A 52 6.92 3.71 -1.86
C GLY A 52 6.30 5.09 -1.61
N ARG A 53 7.08 6.10 -1.21
CA ARG A 53 6.56 7.47 -1.02
C ARG A 53 6.04 8.01 -2.35
N VAL A 54 4.88 8.67 -2.33
CA VAL A 54 4.25 9.29 -3.52
C VAL A 54 5.26 10.14 -4.30
N LYS A 55 6.06 10.98 -3.63
CA LYS A 55 7.10 11.80 -4.29
C LYS A 55 8.13 10.96 -5.06
N SER A 56 8.55 9.83 -4.50
CA SER A 56 9.50 8.90 -5.13
C SER A 56 8.88 8.21 -6.34
N LEU A 57 7.61 7.80 -6.24
CA LEU A 57 6.85 7.20 -7.34
C LEU A 57 6.65 8.19 -8.49
N VAL A 58 6.29 9.45 -8.20
CA VAL A 58 6.14 10.51 -9.22
C VAL A 58 7.48 10.79 -9.92
N ARG A 59 8.59 10.92 -9.18
CA ARG A 59 9.93 11.06 -9.79
C ARG A 59 10.28 9.89 -10.71
N ARG A 60 9.86 8.67 -10.36
CA ARG A 60 10.07 7.50 -11.23
C ARG A 60 9.26 7.63 -12.53
N LEU A 61 8.03 8.14 -12.46
CA LEU A 61 7.19 8.42 -13.64
C LEU A 61 7.77 9.52 -14.53
N GLU A 62 8.30 10.59 -13.94
CA GLU A 62 9.02 11.65 -14.64
C GLU A 62 10.23 11.09 -15.41
N ARG A 63 11.06 10.26 -14.75
CA ARG A 63 12.26 9.68 -15.36
C ARG A 63 11.96 8.79 -16.57
N ILE A 64 10.80 8.13 -16.60
CA ILE A 64 10.36 7.30 -17.73
C ILE A 64 9.53 8.09 -18.75
N ASN A 65 9.43 9.42 -18.61
CA ASN A 65 8.60 10.30 -19.44
C ASN A 65 7.16 9.79 -19.56
N SER A 66 6.58 9.34 -18.44
CA SER A 66 5.20 8.87 -18.42
C SER A 66 4.25 9.99 -18.86
N PRO A 67 3.29 9.74 -19.76
CA PRO A 67 2.32 10.76 -20.19
C PRO A 67 1.42 11.24 -19.04
N PHE A 68 1.35 10.48 -17.95
CA PHE A 68 0.44 10.70 -16.82
C PHE A 68 0.97 11.64 -15.75
N VAL A 69 2.24 12.09 -15.84
CA VAL A 69 2.83 13.00 -14.83
C VAL A 69 1.99 14.26 -14.67
N LYS A 70 1.61 14.89 -15.78
CA LYS A 70 0.79 16.12 -15.78
C LYS A 70 -0.57 15.92 -15.13
N ASP A 71 -1.20 14.77 -15.33
CA ASP A 71 -2.49 14.48 -14.72
C ASP A 71 -2.39 14.23 -13.21
N ILE A 72 -1.31 13.60 -12.76
CA ILE A 72 -1.02 13.42 -11.33
C ILE A 72 -0.73 14.77 -10.66
N GLU A 73 0.05 15.64 -11.32
CA GLU A 73 0.31 17.01 -10.84
C GLU A 73 -0.97 17.84 -10.76
N TRP A 74 -1.83 17.74 -11.78
CA TRP A 74 -3.15 18.39 -11.77
C TRP A 74 -4.01 17.88 -10.61
N LEU A 75 -4.06 16.56 -10.40
CA LEU A 75 -4.84 15.97 -9.31
C LEU A 75 -4.32 16.40 -7.93
N ALA A 76 -3.00 16.47 -7.75
CA ALA A 76 -2.38 16.97 -6.53
C ALA A 76 -2.74 18.45 -6.28
N SER A 77 -2.70 19.28 -7.33
CA SER A 77 -3.09 20.69 -7.23
C SER A 77 -4.58 20.85 -6.89
N ALA A 78 -5.46 20.05 -7.49
CA ALA A 78 -6.88 20.05 -7.16
C ALA A 78 -7.14 19.64 -5.70
N ARG A 79 -6.43 18.62 -5.19
CA ARG A 79 -6.46 18.22 -3.78
C ARG A 79 -6.00 19.35 -2.86
N ASP A 80 -4.82 19.90 -3.13
CA ASP A 80 -4.21 20.92 -2.26
C ASP A 80 -4.99 22.24 -2.32
N GLY A 81 -5.69 22.51 -3.42
CA GLY A 81 -6.64 23.61 -3.58
C GLY A 81 -8.02 23.36 -2.97
N GLY A 82 -8.24 22.23 -2.28
CA GLY A 82 -9.50 21.93 -1.59
C GLY A 82 -10.69 21.69 -2.52
N LYS A 83 -10.45 21.24 -3.76
CA LYS A 83 -11.52 21.00 -4.75
C LYS A 83 -12.34 19.74 -4.46
N PHE A 84 -11.77 18.80 -3.72
CA PHE A 84 -12.46 17.57 -3.32
C PHE A 84 -13.01 17.72 -1.90
N ILE A 85 -14.18 17.12 -1.67
CA ILE A 85 -14.74 16.96 -0.32
C ILE A 85 -14.09 15.76 0.38
N SER A 86 -14.14 15.74 1.71
CA SER A 86 -13.65 14.59 2.46
C SER A 86 -14.55 13.36 2.23
N LEU A 87 -13.99 12.16 2.44
CA LEU A 87 -14.76 10.92 2.35
C LEU A 87 -15.90 10.88 3.38
N SER A 88 -15.70 11.48 4.56
CA SER A 88 -16.75 11.63 5.57
C SER A 88 -17.89 12.50 5.08
N ASP A 89 -17.59 13.65 4.48
CA ASP A 89 -18.61 14.58 3.96
C ASP A 89 -19.39 13.94 2.81
N TYR A 90 -18.70 13.25 1.89
CA TYR A 90 -19.33 12.50 0.82
C TYR A 90 -20.36 11.48 1.35
N ARG A 91 -19.99 10.73 2.39
CA ARG A 91 -20.88 9.70 2.97
C ARG A 91 -22.06 10.29 3.72
N ALA A 92 -21.86 11.40 4.44
CA ALA A 92 -22.95 12.13 5.08
C ALA A 92 -23.95 12.62 4.03
N GLY A 93 -23.47 13.07 2.86
CA GLY A 93 -24.34 13.42 1.73
C GLY A 93 -25.11 12.24 1.14
N VAL A 94 -24.50 11.05 1.06
CA VAL A 94 -25.15 9.84 0.52
C VAL A 94 -26.13 9.19 1.50
N ASN A 95 -25.81 9.20 2.79
CA ASN A 95 -26.66 8.63 3.84
C ASN A 95 -26.58 9.50 5.11
N PRO A 96 -27.46 10.51 5.23
CA PRO A 96 -27.45 11.47 6.35
C PRO A 96 -27.67 10.85 7.73
N GLU A 97 -28.38 9.71 7.80
CA GLU A 97 -28.67 8.99 9.06
C GLU A 97 -27.44 8.29 9.64
N ARG A 98 -26.36 8.18 8.85
CA ARG A 98 -25.11 7.56 9.29
C ARG A 98 -24.19 8.63 9.87
N PRO A 99 -23.76 8.52 11.14
CA PRO A 99 -22.86 9.50 11.73
C PRO A 99 -21.52 9.55 10.97
N ALA A 100 -21.08 10.78 10.68
CA ALA A 100 -19.75 11.04 10.14
C ALA A 100 -18.71 10.52 11.14
N ARG A 101 -17.75 9.73 10.63
CA ARG A 101 -16.64 9.22 11.43
C ARG A 101 -15.41 9.07 10.56
N ASP A 102 -14.26 9.26 11.16
CA ASP A 102 -12.98 9.02 10.50
C ASP A 102 -12.88 7.56 10.08
N TYR A 103 -12.28 7.35 8.91
CA TYR A 103 -12.15 6.03 8.36
C TYR A 103 -10.95 5.32 9.00
N ASP A 104 -11.18 4.08 9.45
CA ASP A 104 -10.10 3.22 9.88
C ASP A 104 -9.30 2.76 8.66
N HIS A 105 -8.17 3.42 8.44
CA HIS A 105 -7.27 3.10 7.34
C HIS A 105 -6.48 1.81 7.56
N SER A 106 -6.52 1.19 8.76
CA SER A 106 -5.80 -0.07 9.03
C SER A 106 -6.27 -1.23 8.15
N ASN A 107 -7.52 -1.18 7.69
CA ASN A 107 -8.14 -2.15 6.78
C ASN A 107 -8.62 -1.51 5.49
N ALA A 108 -8.02 -0.39 5.07
CA ALA A 108 -8.44 0.28 3.84
C ALA A 108 -8.32 -0.70 2.65
N PRO A 109 -9.40 -0.98 1.91
CA PRO A 109 -9.30 -1.79 0.72
C PRO A 109 -8.36 -1.06 -0.23
N THR A 110 -7.21 -1.68 -0.50
CA THR A 110 -6.33 -1.21 -1.56
C THR A 110 -7.02 -1.56 -2.85
N LEU A 111 -7.53 -0.55 -3.56
CA LEU A 111 -7.93 -0.74 -4.94
C LEU A 111 -6.64 -0.96 -5.73
N GLU A 112 -6.21 -2.21 -5.81
CA GLU A 112 -5.24 -2.62 -6.81
C GLU A 112 -5.96 -2.56 -8.16
N ILE A 113 -5.83 -1.41 -8.82
CA ILE A 113 -6.15 -1.32 -10.24
C ILE A 113 -5.09 -2.19 -10.93
N SER A 114 -5.38 -3.47 -11.06
CA SER A 114 -4.58 -4.48 -11.81
C SER A 114 -4.42 -4.12 -13.28
N ALA A 115 -5.09 -3.05 -13.71
CA ALA A 115 -5.32 -2.60 -15.06
C ALA A 115 -5.14 -1.08 -15.15
N LEU A 116 -3.89 -0.60 -15.14
CA LEU A 116 -3.55 0.83 -15.23
C LEU A 116 -4.15 1.55 -16.46
N GLN A 117 -4.69 0.82 -17.45
CA GLN A 117 -5.36 1.39 -18.61
C GLN A 117 -6.59 2.25 -18.26
N TYR A 118 -7.16 2.12 -17.06
CA TYR A 118 -8.33 2.91 -16.64
C TYR A 118 -7.96 4.28 -16.06
N PHE A 119 -6.69 4.55 -15.79
CA PHE A 119 -6.25 5.81 -15.20
C PHE A 119 -6.71 7.06 -16.00
N PRO A 120 -6.67 7.08 -17.35
CA PRO A 120 -7.19 8.21 -18.12
C PRO A 120 -8.68 8.49 -17.88
N TRP A 121 -9.50 7.43 -17.74
CA TRP A 121 -10.93 7.59 -17.50
C TRP A 121 -11.23 8.09 -16.09
N LEU A 122 -10.43 7.67 -15.10
CA LEU A 122 -10.51 8.22 -13.74
C LEU A 122 -10.23 9.72 -13.73
N ILE A 123 -9.19 10.16 -14.44
CA ILE A 123 -8.85 11.60 -14.54
C ILE A 123 -9.96 12.38 -15.25
N ALA A 124 -10.54 11.84 -16.32
CA ALA A 124 -11.66 12.48 -17.02
C ALA A 124 -12.86 12.69 -16.10
N GLN A 125 -13.22 11.68 -15.29
CA GLN A 125 -14.30 11.79 -14.31
C GLN A 125 -13.96 12.80 -13.20
N ALA A 126 -12.73 12.77 -12.67
CA ALA A 126 -12.30 13.72 -11.65
C ALA A 126 -12.41 15.17 -12.13
N ARG A 127 -12.04 15.45 -13.38
CA ARG A 127 -12.18 16.78 -14.01
C ARG A 127 -13.63 17.21 -14.21
N GLN A 128 -14.57 16.28 -14.38
CA GLN A 128 -15.99 16.59 -14.53
C GLN A 128 -16.66 16.90 -13.18
N CYS A 129 -16.14 16.33 -12.08
CA CYS A 129 -16.76 16.42 -10.75
C CYS A 129 -16.38 17.68 -9.95
N ILE A 130 -15.42 18.49 -10.42
CA ILE A 130 -14.90 19.67 -9.72
C ILE A 130 -14.89 20.91 -10.62
#